data_AF-A0A4R2IAF7-F1
#
_entry.id   AF-A0A4R2IAF7-F1
#
_cell.length_a   1.000
_cell.length_b   1.000
_cell.length_c   1.000
_cell.angle_alpha   90.00
_cell.angle_beta   90.00
_cell.angle_gamma   90.00
#
_symmetry.space_group_name_H-M   'P 1'
#
loop_
_entity.id
_entity.type
_entity.pdbx_description
1 polymer ?
#
loop_
_entity_poly.entity_id
_entity_poly.type
_entity_poly.pdbx_seq_one_letter_code
_entity_poly.pdbx_strand_id
1 'polypeptide(L)'
;MLTKVRDWWRRRQLSGDARAGEWARAEARRLQWSFIRRQRRVLAGAVVAVTIVTTVVLLFVHDAFQRGFIVGAAVAGTLLGLAILVMQATGTAPKSMGAAAEQWTASELRPLRRNGWRLVNHFSLRASSDIDHVLVGSGGVIAVETKWSARGWTVDPPEERVIQIVQRLQRDVKVLRLWQPLRAVGPEVDAVVFLWGGSAAHNPGEQGSLTRIDDVTIVVGSEAARQWRASCQPRSGRRLFGDEQVDQMWRVLEHHARRRDSHDRLSTPAPRSVLSLCVAAAVLITVGVGCFWLNLQLFVALNSVWLWGLANVPLLGIPILARRVAKVRLIATAAFTGLSAASVLGAAAAIYTAAAH
;
A
#
# COMPACT_ATOMS: atom_id res chain seq x y z
N MET A 1 -18.17 -5.92 -29.02
CA MET A 1 -17.75 -6.58 -27.76
C MET A 1 -16.46 -5.99 -27.18
N LEU A 2 -15.39 -5.84 -27.98
CA LEU A 2 -14.09 -5.30 -27.53
C LEU A 2 -14.13 -3.88 -26.92
N THR A 3 -14.98 -2.99 -27.45
CA THR A 3 -15.17 -1.62 -26.92
C THR A 3 -15.74 -1.63 -25.50
N LYS A 4 -16.82 -2.39 -25.27
CA LYS A 4 -17.43 -2.57 -23.94
C LYS A 4 -16.44 -3.14 -22.91
N VAL A 5 -15.61 -4.11 -23.31
CA VAL A 5 -14.57 -4.68 -22.44
C VAL A 5 -13.50 -3.65 -22.10
N ARG A 6 -13.02 -2.88 -23.08
CA ARG A 6 -12.05 -1.80 -22.83
C ARG A 6 -12.64 -0.74 -21.90
N ASP A 7 -13.88 -0.31 -22.12
CA ASP A 7 -14.53 0.69 -21.26
C ASP A 7 -14.75 0.18 -19.84
N TRP A 8 -15.09 -1.10 -19.67
CA TRP A 8 -15.17 -1.73 -18.36
C TRP A 8 -13.82 -1.73 -17.63
N TRP A 9 -12.74 -2.14 -18.30
CA TRP A 9 -11.38 -2.15 -17.74
C TRP A 9 -10.93 -0.75 -17.33
N ARG A 10 -11.22 0.25 -18.19
CA ARG A 10 -10.89 1.65 -17.94
C ARG A 10 -11.62 2.22 -16.71
N ARG A 11 -12.93 1.98 -16.60
CA ARG A 11 -13.72 2.33 -15.41
C ARG A 11 -13.15 1.69 -14.15
N ARG A 12 -12.77 0.41 -14.24
CA ARG A 12 -12.17 -0.31 -13.11
C ARG A 12 -10.81 0.26 -12.69
N GLN A 13 -10.00 0.73 -13.65
CA GLN A 13 -8.71 1.33 -13.37
C GLN A 13 -8.84 2.68 -12.63
N LEU A 14 -9.75 3.54 -13.06
CA LEU A 14 -9.98 4.85 -12.41
C LEU A 14 -10.65 4.74 -11.05
N SER A 15 -11.50 3.73 -10.85
CA SER A 15 -12.13 3.43 -9.56
C SER A 15 -11.30 2.53 -8.66
N GLY A 16 -10.08 2.17 -9.06
CA GLY A 16 -9.27 1.16 -8.39
C GLY A 16 -8.66 1.65 -7.08
N ASP A 17 -8.56 0.76 -6.10
CA ASP A 17 -7.94 0.97 -4.78
C ASP A 17 -6.46 1.30 -4.90
N ALA A 18 -5.84 0.86 -6.00
CA ALA A 18 -4.47 1.20 -6.34
C ALA A 18 -4.27 2.71 -6.48
N ARG A 19 -5.30 3.44 -6.96
CA ARG A 19 -5.26 4.89 -7.20
C ARG A 19 -5.61 5.71 -5.95
N ALA A 20 -6.56 5.23 -5.13
CA ALA A 20 -6.86 5.84 -3.84
C ALA A 20 -5.61 5.81 -2.92
N GLY A 21 -5.22 6.95 -2.39
CA GLY A 21 -4.02 7.13 -1.57
C GLY A 21 -2.70 6.83 -2.30
N GLU A 22 -2.66 6.81 -3.64
CA GLU A 22 -1.43 6.52 -4.39
C GLU A 22 -0.35 7.58 -4.09
N TRP A 23 -0.73 8.86 -4.15
CA TRP A 23 0.17 9.98 -3.91
C TRP A 23 0.68 10.01 -2.46
N ALA A 24 -0.22 9.90 -1.48
CA ALA A 24 0.15 9.87 -0.05
C ALA A 24 1.08 8.69 0.26
N ARG A 25 0.83 7.49 -0.31
CA ARG A 25 1.73 6.34 -0.19
C ARG A 25 3.05 6.57 -0.92
N ALA A 26 3.06 7.19 -2.09
CA ALA A 26 4.30 7.50 -2.81
C ALA A 26 5.18 8.46 -2.00
N GLU A 27 4.57 9.49 -1.42
CA GLU A 27 5.26 10.48 -0.60
C GLU A 27 5.80 9.88 0.70
N ALA A 28 4.99 9.10 1.42
CA ALA A 28 5.45 8.35 2.58
C ALA A 28 6.66 7.47 2.25
N ARG A 29 6.61 6.75 1.12
CA ARG A 29 7.71 5.89 0.68
C ARG A 29 8.96 6.69 0.31
N ARG A 30 8.83 7.87 -0.31
CA ARG A 30 9.97 8.76 -0.61
C ARG A 30 10.64 9.24 0.68
N LEU A 31 9.86 9.67 1.66
CA LEU A 31 10.38 10.09 2.97
C LEU A 31 11.14 8.95 3.66
N GLN A 32 10.53 7.76 3.72
CA GLN A 32 11.15 6.54 4.27
C GLN A 32 12.46 6.19 3.56
N TRP A 33 12.48 6.22 2.22
CA TRP A 33 13.69 5.93 1.46
C TRP A 33 14.79 6.97 1.64
N SER A 34 14.42 8.25 1.71
CA SER A 34 15.38 9.33 1.99
C SER A 34 16.03 9.12 3.37
N PHE A 35 15.24 8.72 4.36
CA PHE A 35 15.72 8.41 5.71
C PHE A 35 16.65 7.19 5.70
N ILE A 36 16.24 6.07 5.08
CA ILE A 36 17.06 4.87 4.98
C ILE A 36 18.40 5.16 4.31
N ARG A 37 18.41 5.93 3.21
CA ARG A 37 19.65 6.31 2.51
C ARG A 37 20.58 7.13 3.40
N ARG A 38 20.04 8.12 4.12
CA ARG A 38 20.81 8.96 5.05
C ARG A 38 21.32 8.15 6.25
N GLN A 39 20.52 7.24 6.79
CA GLN A 39 20.80 6.51 8.02
C GLN A 39 21.30 5.08 7.82
N ARG A 40 21.69 4.69 6.60
CA ARG A 40 22.07 3.31 6.27
C ARG A 40 23.15 2.71 7.18
N ARG A 41 24.10 3.53 7.66
CA ARG A 41 25.17 3.09 8.57
C ARG A 41 24.62 2.75 9.96
N VAL A 42 23.74 3.60 10.49
CA VAL A 42 23.08 3.38 11.79
C VAL A 42 22.17 2.16 11.72
N LEU A 43 21.37 2.05 10.66
CA LEU A 43 20.49 0.89 10.46
C LEU A 43 21.30 -0.41 10.31
N ALA A 44 22.42 -0.39 9.58
CA ALA A 44 23.32 -1.54 9.49
C ALA A 44 23.97 -1.89 10.84
N GLY A 45 24.42 -0.88 11.59
CA GLY A 45 24.94 -1.05 12.94
C GLY A 45 23.93 -1.69 13.89
N ALA A 46 22.65 -1.30 13.80
CA ALA A 46 21.57 -1.93 14.58
C ALA A 46 21.38 -3.42 14.24
N VAL A 47 21.42 -3.79 12.95
CA VAL A 47 21.36 -5.20 12.53
C VAL A 47 22.55 -5.99 13.06
N VAL A 48 23.76 -5.43 12.99
CA VAL A 48 24.97 -6.06 13.54
C VAL A 48 24.86 -6.23 15.05
N ALA A 49 24.40 -5.21 15.77
CA ALA A 49 24.23 -5.28 17.22
C ALA A 49 23.24 -6.38 17.62
N VAL A 50 22.08 -6.47 16.95
CA VAL A 50 21.11 -7.57 17.19
C VAL A 50 21.75 -8.92 16.88
N THR A 51 22.49 -9.04 15.78
CA THR A 51 23.18 -10.29 15.42
C THR A 51 24.20 -10.72 16.49
N ILE A 52 24.97 -9.79 17.03
CA ILE A 52 25.94 -10.05 18.11
C ILE A 52 25.20 -10.53 19.36
N VAL A 53 24.15 -9.80 19.80
CA VAL A 53 23.35 -10.17 20.97
C VAL A 53 22.72 -11.55 20.80
N THR A 54 22.11 -11.82 19.65
CA THR A 54 21.55 -13.14 19.33
C THR A 54 22.62 -14.22 19.38
N THR A 55 23.81 -13.97 18.82
CA THR A 55 24.93 -14.93 18.85
C THR A 55 25.37 -15.24 20.28
N VAL A 56 25.52 -14.22 21.12
CA VAL A 56 25.86 -14.40 22.55
C VAL A 56 24.80 -15.21 23.27
N VAL A 57 23.51 -14.90 23.08
CA VAL A 57 22.40 -15.68 23.67
C VAL A 57 22.45 -17.14 23.25
N LEU A 58 22.74 -17.41 21.97
CA LEU A 58 22.83 -18.77 21.45
C LEU A 58 23.98 -19.61 22.03
N LEU A 59 24.98 -19.00 22.69
CA LEU A 59 26.04 -19.72 23.41
C LEU A 59 25.51 -20.41 24.68
N PHE A 60 24.39 -19.95 25.22
CA PHE A 60 23.81 -20.47 26.47
C PHE A 60 22.62 -21.41 26.24
N VAL A 61 22.15 -21.53 25.00
CA VAL A 61 20.97 -22.32 24.64
C VAL A 61 21.43 -23.61 23.99
N HIS A 62 21.21 -24.73 24.70
CA HIS A 62 21.68 -26.05 24.28
C HIS A 62 20.70 -26.74 23.33
N ASP A 63 19.40 -26.51 23.51
CA ASP A 63 18.36 -27.16 22.71
C ASP A 63 18.28 -26.57 21.29
N ALA A 64 18.27 -27.44 20.28
CA ALA A 64 18.30 -27.04 18.87
C ALA A 64 17.02 -26.32 18.43
N PHE A 65 15.86 -26.74 18.95
CA PHE A 65 14.58 -26.09 18.64
C PHE A 65 14.54 -24.67 19.20
N GLN A 66 14.94 -24.48 20.46
CA GLN A 66 15.03 -23.16 21.08
C GLN A 66 16.00 -22.23 20.33
N ARG A 67 17.16 -22.73 19.90
CA ARG A 67 18.11 -21.96 19.07
C ARG A 67 17.47 -21.49 17.75
N GLY A 68 16.77 -22.39 17.05
CA GLY A 68 16.06 -22.08 15.82
C GLY A 68 14.97 -21.02 16.04
N PHE A 69 14.19 -21.16 17.11
CA PHE A 69 13.17 -20.18 17.50
C PHE A 69 13.77 -18.81 17.78
N ILE A 70 14.86 -18.72 18.55
CA ILE A 70 15.55 -17.47 18.88
C ILE A 70 16.07 -16.77 17.62
N VAL A 71 16.70 -17.52 16.69
CA VAL A 71 17.16 -16.95 15.41
C VAL A 71 15.97 -16.45 14.60
N GLY A 72 14.89 -17.23 14.48
CA GLY A 72 13.69 -16.84 13.76
C GLY A 72 13.06 -15.57 14.34
N ALA A 73 12.92 -15.51 15.66
CA ALA A 73 12.40 -14.35 16.38
C ALA A 73 13.30 -13.12 16.22
N ALA A 74 14.64 -13.28 16.29
CA ALA A 74 15.59 -12.19 16.09
C ALA A 74 15.51 -11.61 14.67
N VAL A 75 15.44 -12.46 13.64
CA VAL A 75 15.30 -12.02 12.24
C VAL A 75 13.97 -11.31 12.02
N ALA A 76 12.86 -11.93 12.41
CA ALA A 76 11.53 -11.34 12.25
C ALA A 76 11.39 -10.03 13.03
N GLY A 77 11.84 -10.02 14.29
CA GLY A 77 11.84 -8.87 15.18
C GLY A 77 12.72 -7.73 14.66
N THR A 78 13.91 -8.02 14.10
CA THR A 78 14.78 -7.01 13.50
C THR A 78 14.12 -6.38 12.28
N LEU A 79 13.56 -7.18 11.37
CA LEU A 79 12.89 -6.67 10.17
C LEU A 79 11.66 -5.81 10.51
N LEU A 80 10.84 -6.25 11.46
CA LEU A 80 9.68 -5.51 11.93
C LEU A 80 10.08 -4.25 12.69
N GLY A 81 11.03 -4.36 13.61
CA GLY A 81 11.56 -3.26 14.41
C GLY A 81 12.16 -2.16 13.54
N LEU A 82 12.94 -2.51 12.51
CA LEU A 82 13.44 -1.55 11.52
C LEU A 82 12.31 -0.87 10.74
N ALA A 83 11.29 -1.61 10.33
CA ALA A 83 10.14 -1.04 9.64
C ALA A 83 9.39 -0.02 10.53
N ILE A 84 9.14 -0.38 11.78
CA ILE A 84 8.50 0.49 12.78
C ILE A 84 9.36 1.71 13.05
N LEU A 85 10.67 1.53 13.30
CA LEU A 85 11.62 2.62 13.52
C LEU A 85 11.62 3.63 12.37
N VAL A 86 11.68 3.14 11.13
CA VAL A 86 11.65 4.01 9.94
C VAL A 86 10.31 4.75 9.84
N MET A 87 9.18 4.08 10.11
CA MET A 87 7.86 4.74 10.08
C MET A 87 7.72 5.82 11.16
N GLN A 88 8.17 5.56 12.38
CA GLN A 88 8.15 6.49 13.51
C GLN A 88 9.08 7.68 13.27
N ALA A 89 10.34 7.41 12.91
CA ALA A 89 11.35 8.45 12.68
C ALA A 89 11.00 9.39 11.52
N THR A 90 10.19 8.93 10.56
CA THR A 90 9.74 9.75 9.42
C THR A 90 8.36 10.37 9.62
N GLY A 91 7.66 10.05 10.72
CA GLY A 91 6.27 10.49 10.92
C GLY A 91 5.33 10.05 9.81
N THR A 92 5.60 8.92 9.14
CA THR A 92 4.82 8.48 7.96
C THR A 92 3.60 7.64 8.33
N ALA A 93 3.44 7.27 9.60
CA ALA A 93 2.27 6.52 10.06
C ALA A 93 0.95 7.28 9.84
N PRO A 94 0.78 8.55 10.25
CA PRO A 94 -0.45 9.31 9.94
C PRO A 94 -0.74 9.44 8.44
N LYS A 95 0.30 9.65 7.61
CA LYS A 95 0.14 9.69 6.14
C LYS A 95 -0.34 8.37 5.57
N SER A 96 0.17 7.26 6.11
CA SER A 96 -0.22 5.91 5.69
C SER A 96 -1.66 5.59 6.10
N MET A 97 -2.07 6.05 7.29
CA MET A 97 -3.45 5.93 7.73
C MET A 97 -4.42 6.82 6.93
N GLY A 98 -4.00 8.02 6.53
CA GLY A 98 -4.74 8.84 5.58
C GLY A 98 -5.00 8.13 4.25
N ALA A 99 -3.95 7.50 3.69
CA ALA A 99 -4.11 6.71 2.47
C ALA A 99 -5.01 5.47 2.64
N ALA A 100 -4.99 4.82 3.81
CA ALA A 100 -5.90 3.72 4.12
C ALA A 100 -7.35 4.23 4.23
N ALA A 101 -7.56 5.39 4.83
CA ALA A 101 -8.86 6.03 4.92
C ALA A 101 -9.44 6.36 3.54
N GLU A 102 -8.64 6.89 2.60
CA GLU A 102 -9.08 7.08 1.20
C GLU A 102 -9.50 5.75 0.55
N GLN A 103 -8.81 4.65 0.85
CA GLN A 103 -9.20 3.32 0.35
C GLN A 103 -10.51 2.84 0.96
N TRP A 104 -10.74 3.10 2.25
CA TRP A 104 -12.00 2.80 2.93
C TRP A 104 -13.14 3.63 2.32
N THR A 105 -12.96 4.94 2.14
CA THR A 105 -13.93 5.78 1.43
C THR A 105 -14.23 5.22 0.04
N ALA A 106 -13.20 4.95 -0.77
CA ALA A 106 -13.40 4.36 -2.10
C ALA A 106 -14.15 3.01 -2.05
N SER A 107 -14.00 2.23 -0.98
CA SER A 107 -14.73 0.97 -0.79
C SER A 107 -16.21 1.20 -0.50
N GLU A 108 -16.55 2.24 0.26
CA GLU A 108 -17.94 2.62 0.53
C GLU A 108 -18.61 3.27 -0.68
N LEU A 109 -17.85 3.99 -1.52
CA LEU A 109 -18.33 4.60 -2.76
C LEU A 109 -18.56 3.58 -3.88
N ARG A 110 -17.78 2.50 -3.93
CA ARG A 110 -17.82 1.50 -5.02
C ARG A 110 -19.21 0.89 -5.26
N PRO A 111 -20.00 0.51 -4.24
CA PRO A 111 -21.34 -0.03 -4.43
C PRO A 111 -22.29 0.92 -5.17
N LEU A 112 -22.09 2.24 -5.11
CA LEU A 112 -22.91 3.21 -5.87
C LEU A 112 -22.83 2.98 -7.38
N ARG A 113 -21.77 2.33 -7.88
CA ARG A 113 -21.64 1.96 -9.30
C ARG A 113 -22.74 1.04 -9.80
N ARG A 114 -23.35 0.24 -8.91
CA ARG A 114 -24.50 -0.59 -9.25
C ARG A 114 -25.74 0.26 -9.59
N ASN A 115 -25.76 1.51 -9.13
CA ASN A 115 -26.86 2.46 -9.31
C ASN A 115 -26.52 3.53 -10.37
N GLY A 116 -25.62 3.23 -11.31
CA GLY A 116 -25.28 4.13 -12.42
C GLY A 116 -24.23 5.20 -12.10
N TRP A 117 -23.76 5.30 -10.85
CA TRP A 117 -22.67 6.22 -10.51
C TRP A 117 -21.33 5.77 -11.10
N ARG A 118 -20.50 6.73 -11.48
CA ARG A 118 -19.15 6.51 -11.99
C ARG A 118 -18.15 7.20 -11.09
N LEU A 119 -17.17 6.45 -10.60
CA LEU A 119 -16.22 6.88 -9.58
C LEU A 119 -14.84 7.13 -10.20
N VAL A 120 -14.29 8.31 -9.97
CA VAL A 120 -12.90 8.67 -10.24
C VAL A 120 -12.21 8.91 -8.89
N ASN A 121 -11.24 8.06 -8.53
CA ASN A 121 -10.38 8.31 -7.36
C ASN A 121 -9.23 9.24 -7.75
N HIS A 122 -8.78 10.09 -6.82
CA HIS A 122 -7.68 11.04 -6.96
C HIS A 122 -7.83 11.93 -8.21
N PHE A 123 -8.65 12.97 -8.08
CA PHE A 123 -8.96 13.90 -9.16
C PHE A 123 -8.33 15.27 -8.92
N SER A 124 -7.14 15.45 -9.47
CA SER A 124 -6.42 16.73 -9.41
C SER A 124 -6.85 17.67 -10.54
N LEU A 125 -7.53 18.76 -10.20
CA LEU A 125 -7.94 19.82 -11.13
C LEU A 125 -6.77 20.71 -11.55
N ARG A 126 -5.92 21.06 -10.58
CA ARG A 126 -4.73 21.91 -10.73
C ARG A 126 -3.62 21.38 -9.83
N ALA A 127 -2.41 21.92 -9.95
CA ALA A 127 -1.29 21.56 -9.08
C ALA A 127 -1.59 21.75 -7.58
N SER A 128 -2.53 22.63 -7.22
CA SER A 128 -2.87 22.98 -5.84
C SER A 128 -4.26 22.54 -5.37
N SER A 129 -5.06 21.90 -6.23
CA SER A 129 -6.44 21.50 -5.93
C SER A 129 -6.65 20.07 -6.37
N ASP A 130 -6.84 19.21 -5.38
CA ASP A 130 -7.03 17.78 -5.51
C ASP A 130 -8.27 17.38 -4.71
N ILE A 131 -9.11 16.56 -5.32
CA ILE A 131 -10.33 16.02 -4.71
C ILE A 131 -10.14 14.51 -4.63
N ASP A 132 -10.22 13.95 -3.42
CA ASP A 132 -9.91 12.53 -3.18
C ASP A 132 -10.80 11.60 -4.02
N HIS A 133 -12.10 11.91 -4.16
CA HIS A 133 -12.98 11.19 -5.06
C HIS A 133 -14.01 12.10 -5.74
N VAL A 134 -14.30 11.82 -7.01
CA VAL A 134 -15.41 12.44 -7.75
C VAL A 134 -16.34 11.35 -8.25
N LEU A 135 -17.63 11.48 -7.94
CA LEU A 135 -18.68 10.64 -8.51
C LEU A 135 -19.51 11.43 -9.50
N VAL A 136 -19.94 10.77 -10.58
CA VAL A 136 -20.91 11.31 -11.54
C VAL A 136 -22.02 10.31 -11.75
N GLY A 137 -23.27 10.73 -11.63
CA GLY A 137 -24.45 9.91 -11.84
C GLY A 137 -25.65 10.72 -12.27
N SER A 138 -26.81 10.07 -12.39
CA SER A 138 -28.05 10.75 -12.77
C SER A 138 -28.50 11.81 -11.75
N GLY A 139 -27.98 11.76 -10.52
CA GLY A 139 -28.21 12.74 -9.47
C GLY A 139 -27.22 13.91 -9.45
N GLY A 140 -26.31 14.00 -10.42
CA GLY A 140 -25.31 15.07 -10.49
C GLY A 140 -23.89 14.60 -10.20
N VAL A 141 -23.08 15.52 -9.66
CA VAL A 141 -21.68 15.29 -9.35
C VAL A 141 -21.49 15.35 -7.85
N ILE A 142 -20.72 14.43 -7.28
CA ILE A 142 -20.37 14.46 -5.86
C ILE A 142 -18.85 14.57 -5.75
N ALA A 143 -18.37 15.62 -5.08
CA ALA A 143 -16.98 15.75 -4.68
C ALA A 143 -16.83 15.25 -3.25
N VAL A 144 -15.91 14.31 -3.05
CA VAL A 144 -15.67 13.66 -1.78
C VAL A 144 -14.24 13.92 -1.33
N GLU A 145 -14.11 14.46 -0.12
CA GLU A 145 -12.85 14.59 0.60
C GLU A 145 -12.77 13.52 1.69
N THR A 146 -11.58 12.98 1.95
CA THR A 146 -11.32 12.03 3.03
C THR A 146 -10.31 12.58 4.02
N LYS A 147 -10.58 12.40 5.30
CA LYS A 147 -9.64 12.70 6.39
C LYS A 147 -9.60 11.58 7.41
N TRP A 148 -8.41 11.41 7.98
CA TRP A 148 -8.17 10.46 9.06
C TRP A 148 -7.56 11.19 10.25
N SER A 149 -7.97 10.80 11.45
CA SER A 149 -7.40 11.26 12.71
C SER A 149 -7.30 10.12 13.71
N ALA A 150 -6.20 10.08 14.48
CA ALA A 150 -6.09 9.21 15.65
C ALA A 150 -7.04 9.65 16.78
N ARG A 151 -7.25 10.96 16.91
CA ARG A 151 -8.21 11.55 17.85
C ARG A 151 -9.63 11.45 17.28
N GLY A 152 -10.63 11.29 18.15
CA GLY A 152 -12.04 11.40 17.77
C GLY A 152 -12.32 12.73 17.05
N TRP A 153 -13.28 12.72 16.15
CA TRP A 153 -13.80 13.94 15.50
C TRP A 153 -14.89 14.54 16.38
N THR A 154 -14.97 15.87 16.38
CA THR A 154 -16.07 16.61 17.01
C THR A 154 -16.77 17.46 15.95
N VAL A 155 -17.98 17.08 15.57
CA VAL A 155 -18.75 17.69 14.47
C VAL A 155 -19.92 18.55 14.94
N ASP A 156 -20.32 18.44 16.21
CA ASP A 156 -21.37 19.25 16.82
C ASP A 156 -21.06 19.60 18.29
N PRO A 157 -20.63 20.84 18.60
CA PRO A 157 -20.29 21.89 17.65
C PRO A 157 -19.02 21.54 16.86
N PRO A 158 -18.88 21.99 15.60
CA PRO A 158 -17.72 21.61 14.79
C PRO A 158 -16.44 22.25 15.30
N GLU A 159 -15.42 21.43 15.51
CA GLU A 159 -14.08 21.91 15.85
C GLU A 159 -13.40 22.60 14.65
N GLU A 160 -12.43 23.48 14.95
CA GLU A 160 -11.73 24.31 13.95
C GLU A 160 -11.17 23.51 12.77
N ARG A 161 -10.61 22.31 13.01
CA ARG A 161 -10.07 21.47 11.92
C ARG A 161 -11.17 20.96 10.97
N VAL A 162 -12.38 20.70 11.45
CA VAL A 162 -13.52 20.29 10.61
C VAL A 162 -13.97 21.46 9.76
N ILE A 163 -14.07 22.65 10.35
CA ILE A 163 -14.40 23.90 9.63
C ILE A 163 -13.40 24.15 8.49
N GLN A 164 -12.10 24.00 8.76
CA GLN A 164 -11.05 24.17 7.74
C GLN A 164 -11.17 23.15 6.58
N ILE A 165 -11.55 21.90 6.87
CA ILE A 165 -11.80 20.87 5.85
C ILE A 165 -12.99 21.27 4.99
N VAL A 166 -14.10 21.71 5.61
CA VAL A 166 -15.32 22.17 4.93
C VAL A 166 -15.01 23.33 3.99
N GLN A 167 -14.36 24.39 4.51
CA GLN A 167 -14.00 25.57 3.72
C GLN A 167 -13.05 25.24 2.56
N ARG A 168 -12.13 24.27 2.76
CA ARG A 168 -11.26 23.79 1.69
C ARG A 168 -12.06 23.08 0.60
N LEU A 169 -12.89 22.12 0.97
CA LEU A 169 -13.70 21.37 0.00
C LEU A 169 -14.67 22.28 -0.77
N GLN A 170 -15.29 23.27 -0.12
CA GLN A 170 -16.12 24.26 -0.80
C GLN A 170 -15.36 25.03 -1.88
N ARG A 171 -14.10 25.43 -1.60
CA ARG A 171 -13.23 26.07 -2.61
C ARG A 171 -12.92 25.12 -3.75
N ASP A 172 -12.58 23.87 -3.47
CA ASP A 172 -12.28 22.86 -4.50
C ASP A 172 -13.52 22.54 -5.36
N VAL A 173 -14.71 22.46 -4.75
CA VAL A 173 -16.00 22.32 -5.45
C VAL A 173 -16.29 23.52 -6.33
N LYS A 174 -16.02 24.75 -5.87
CA LYS A 174 -16.16 25.95 -6.70
C LYS A 174 -15.25 25.88 -7.93
N VAL A 175 -14.01 25.43 -7.77
CA VAL A 175 -13.08 25.23 -8.89
C VAL A 175 -13.60 24.14 -9.83
N LEU A 176 -14.13 23.03 -9.31
CA LEU A 176 -14.73 21.94 -10.09
C LEU A 176 -15.92 22.43 -10.92
N ARG A 177 -16.82 23.22 -10.33
CA ARG A 177 -17.99 23.82 -11.01
C ARG A 177 -17.56 24.76 -12.15
N LEU A 178 -16.48 25.51 -11.95
CA LEU A 178 -15.95 26.46 -12.93
C LEU A 178 -15.05 25.80 -13.98
N TRP A 179 -14.68 24.53 -13.80
CA TRP A 179 -13.86 23.81 -14.76
C TRP A 179 -14.61 23.64 -16.07
N GLN A 180 -14.12 24.31 -17.12
CA GLN A 180 -14.83 24.51 -18.40
C GLN A 180 -15.47 23.23 -18.98
N PRO A 181 -14.81 22.05 -18.92
CA PRO A 181 -15.40 20.82 -19.43
C PRO A 181 -16.66 20.34 -18.68
N LEU A 182 -16.81 20.64 -17.39
CA LEU A 182 -18.03 20.36 -16.62
C LEU A 182 -19.02 21.53 -16.66
N ARG A 183 -18.52 22.77 -16.69
CA ARG A 183 -19.36 23.98 -16.73
C ARG A 183 -20.35 23.96 -17.92
N ALA A 184 -19.94 23.40 -19.05
CA ALA A 184 -20.81 23.27 -20.24
C ALA A 184 -22.08 22.42 -19.98
N VAL A 185 -22.04 21.50 -19.01
CA VAL A 185 -23.19 20.67 -18.61
C VAL A 185 -23.95 21.31 -17.44
N GLY A 186 -23.31 22.23 -16.70
CA GLY A 186 -23.89 22.94 -15.56
C GLY A 186 -24.32 22.04 -14.39
N PRO A 187 -23.56 21.01 -13.98
CA PRO A 187 -24.03 20.07 -12.98
C PRO A 187 -24.12 20.70 -11.59
N GLU A 188 -25.14 20.27 -10.84
CA GLU A 188 -25.13 20.42 -9.39
C GLU A 188 -24.00 19.54 -8.82
N VAL A 189 -23.16 20.15 -7.97
CA VAL A 189 -22.03 19.48 -7.35
C VAL A 189 -22.23 19.47 -5.84
N ASP A 190 -22.48 18.30 -5.28
CA ASP A 190 -22.57 18.08 -3.84
C ASP A 190 -21.19 17.88 -3.23
N ALA A 191 -21.00 18.40 -2.02
CA ALA A 191 -19.76 18.30 -1.27
C ALA A 191 -19.94 17.34 -0.08
N VAL A 192 -19.06 16.35 0.03
CA VAL A 192 -19.10 15.34 1.10
C VAL A 192 -17.72 15.13 1.70
N VAL A 193 -17.65 15.08 3.03
CA VAL A 193 -16.41 14.82 3.76
C VAL A 193 -16.57 13.51 4.54
N PHE A 194 -15.67 12.56 4.30
CA PHE A 194 -15.57 11.33 5.08
C PHE A 194 -14.50 11.50 6.15
N LEU A 195 -14.91 11.36 7.41
CA LEU A 195 -14.05 11.43 8.58
C LEU A 195 -13.87 10.02 9.16
N TRP A 196 -12.62 9.54 9.14
CA TRP A 196 -12.23 8.22 9.66
C TRP A 196 -11.33 8.33 10.89
N GLY A 197 -11.31 7.26 11.68
CA GLY A 197 -10.49 7.14 12.87
C GLY A 197 -11.19 7.64 14.14
N GLY A 198 -10.40 7.88 15.19
CA GLY A 198 -10.89 8.01 16.55
C GLY A 198 -11.33 6.67 17.15
N SER A 199 -10.94 6.38 18.39
CA SER A 199 -11.51 5.25 19.12
C SER A 199 -12.94 5.60 19.55
N ALA A 200 -13.86 4.63 19.46
CA ALA A 200 -15.23 4.77 20.00
C ALA A 200 -15.22 5.19 21.47
N ALA A 201 -14.15 4.82 22.20
CA ALA A 201 -13.96 5.20 23.59
C ALA A 201 -13.81 6.71 23.83
N HIS A 202 -13.39 7.49 22.82
CA HIS A 202 -13.18 8.93 23.01
C HIS A 202 -14.45 9.75 22.75
N ASN A 203 -15.26 9.38 21.74
CA ASN A 203 -16.53 10.04 21.41
C ASN A 203 -17.56 9.00 20.90
N PRO A 204 -18.19 8.20 21.78
CA PRO A 204 -19.08 7.12 21.36
C PRO A 204 -20.36 7.64 20.68
N GLY A 205 -20.83 8.84 21.02
CA GLY A 205 -22.05 9.43 20.46
C GLY A 205 -21.91 10.03 19.06
N GLU A 206 -20.68 10.29 18.60
CA GLU A 206 -20.44 10.93 17.30
C GLU A 206 -20.02 9.95 16.20
N GLN A 207 -19.63 8.72 16.56
CA GLN A 207 -19.39 7.67 15.57
C GLN A 207 -20.71 7.23 14.94
N GLY A 208 -20.80 7.26 13.62
CA GLY A 208 -22.04 6.99 12.90
C GLY A 208 -22.91 8.22 12.68
N SER A 209 -22.44 9.42 13.04
CA SER A 209 -23.16 10.67 12.77
C SER A 209 -23.09 11.07 11.28
N LEU A 210 -24.24 11.51 10.77
CA LEU A 210 -24.40 12.15 9.48
C LEU A 210 -24.92 13.56 9.73
N THR A 211 -24.04 14.56 9.60
CA THR A 211 -24.36 15.96 9.90
C THR A 211 -24.09 16.82 8.68
N ARG A 212 -24.78 17.94 8.54
CA ARG A 212 -24.52 18.93 7.50
C ARG A 212 -23.96 20.19 8.15
N ILE A 213 -22.80 20.65 7.66
CA ILE A 213 -22.20 21.92 8.05
C ILE A 213 -22.20 22.78 6.78
N ASP A 214 -22.93 23.88 6.81
CA ASP A 214 -23.25 24.69 5.64
C ASP A 214 -23.89 23.84 4.52
N ASP A 215 -23.21 23.73 3.38
CA ASP A 215 -23.59 22.91 2.22
C ASP A 215 -22.74 21.64 2.06
N VAL A 216 -22.00 21.25 3.10
CA VAL A 216 -21.13 20.08 3.09
C VAL A 216 -21.70 19.00 4.01
N THR A 217 -21.89 17.81 3.46
CA THR A 217 -22.31 16.64 4.25
C THR A 217 -21.09 15.99 4.90
N ILE A 218 -21.12 15.83 6.21
CA ILE A 218 -20.07 15.20 7.01
C ILE A 218 -20.50 13.79 7.37
N VAL A 219 -19.64 12.83 7.06
CA VAL A 219 -19.89 11.40 7.24
C VAL A 219 -18.83 10.85 8.19
N VAL A 220 -19.21 10.52 9.43
CA VAL A 220 -18.26 10.06 10.46
C VAL A 220 -18.34 8.55 10.62
N GLY A 221 -17.33 7.84 10.10
CA GLY A 221 -17.18 6.40 10.24
C GLY A 221 -18.09 5.56 9.31
N SER A 222 -17.99 4.23 9.44
CA SER A 222 -18.56 3.29 8.46
C SER A 222 -20.09 3.21 8.49
N GLU A 223 -20.71 3.47 9.64
CA GLU A 223 -22.15 3.42 9.76
C GLU A 223 -22.82 4.62 9.07
N ALA A 224 -22.34 5.83 9.35
CA ALA A 224 -22.74 7.04 8.64
C ALA A 224 -22.52 6.90 7.14
N ALA A 225 -21.40 6.29 6.73
CA ALA A 225 -21.09 6.02 5.32
C ALA A 225 -22.16 5.15 4.65
N ARG A 226 -22.65 4.11 5.33
CA ARG A 226 -23.73 3.26 4.83
C ARG A 226 -25.06 4.01 4.74
N GLN A 227 -25.38 4.83 5.75
CA GLN A 227 -26.60 5.65 5.76
C GLN A 227 -26.59 6.70 4.64
N TRP A 228 -25.49 7.44 4.50
CA TRP A 228 -25.30 8.40 3.41
C TRP A 228 -25.37 7.72 2.04
N ARG A 229 -24.73 6.56 1.87
CA ARG A 229 -24.79 5.83 0.61
C ARG A 229 -26.23 5.42 0.23
N ALA A 230 -27.05 5.07 1.22
CA ALA A 230 -28.45 4.77 0.99
C ALA A 230 -29.24 6.01 0.55
N SER A 231 -28.87 7.22 1.02
CA SER A 231 -29.50 8.46 0.58
C SER A 231 -29.12 8.89 -0.84
N CYS A 232 -27.96 8.45 -1.35
CA CYS A 232 -27.54 8.65 -2.75
C CYS A 232 -28.29 7.77 -3.77
N GLN A 233 -29.21 6.91 -3.32
CA GLN A 233 -30.11 6.22 -4.24
C GLN A 233 -31.13 7.23 -4.80
N PRO A 234 -31.52 7.12 -6.07
CA PRO A 234 -32.52 8.01 -6.64
C PRO A 234 -33.82 7.91 -5.83
N ARG A 235 -34.07 8.87 -4.94
CA ARG A 235 -35.35 9.01 -4.26
C ARG A 235 -36.37 9.40 -5.34
N SER A 236 -37.16 8.42 -5.77
CA SER A 236 -38.41 8.61 -6.53
C SER A 236 -38.32 9.62 -7.69
N GLY A 237 -37.78 9.17 -8.84
CA GLY A 237 -38.10 9.74 -10.16
C GLY A 237 -37.34 10.98 -10.64
N ARG A 238 -36.66 11.75 -9.78
CA ARG A 238 -35.94 12.95 -10.23
C ARG A 238 -34.52 12.60 -10.70
N ARG A 239 -34.38 12.23 -11.98
CA ARG A 239 -33.08 12.19 -12.67
C ARG A 239 -32.74 13.60 -13.12
N LEU A 240 -31.66 14.18 -12.60
CA LEU A 240 -31.16 15.48 -13.04
C LEU A 240 -30.47 15.36 -14.42
N PHE A 241 -29.80 14.23 -14.67
CA PHE A 241 -29.06 13.99 -15.89
C PHE A 241 -29.47 12.67 -16.55
N GLY A 242 -29.56 12.68 -17.88
CA GLY A 242 -29.71 11.49 -18.70
C GLY A 242 -28.39 10.71 -18.81
N ASP A 243 -28.47 9.45 -19.23
CA ASP A 243 -27.29 8.57 -19.34
C ASP A 243 -26.23 9.16 -20.28
N GLU A 244 -26.63 9.81 -21.38
CA GLU A 244 -25.69 10.45 -22.31
C GLU A 244 -24.89 11.60 -21.67
N GLN A 245 -25.54 12.42 -20.83
CA GLN A 245 -24.89 13.51 -20.10
C GLN A 245 -23.90 12.96 -19.06
N VAL A 246 -24.30 11.90 -18.34
CA VAL A 246 -23.41 11.18 -17.41
C VAL A 246 -22.20 10.61 -18.14
N ASP A 247 -22.41 10.05 -19.34
CA ASP A 247 -21.35 9.52 -20.20
C ASP A 247 -20.41 10.60 -20.73
N GLN A 248 -20.93 11.77 -21.07
CA GLN A 248 -20.13 12.91 -21.49
C GLN A 248 -19.27 13.44 -20.34
N MET A 249 -19.88 13.70 -19.18
CA MET A 249 -19.15 14.16 -17.98
C MET A 249 -18.07 13.16 -17.56
N TRP A 250 -18.38 11.85 -17.61
CA TRP A 250 -17.41 10.81 -17.31
C TRP A 250 -16.22 10.82 -18.26
N ARG A 251 -16.46 10.89 -19.58
CA ARG A 251 -15.37 10.89 -20.60
C ARG A 251 -14.42 12.07 -20.38
N VAL A 252 -14.97 13.23 -20.03
CA VAL A 252 -14.21 14.43 -19.69
C VAL A 252 -13.32 14.22 -18.46
N LEU A 253 -13.89 13.70 -17.36
CA LEU A 253 -13.13 13.41 -16.14
C LEU A 253 -12.04 12.36 -16.37
N GLU A 254 -12.37 11.30 -17.10
CA GLU A 254 -11.45 10.22 -17.45
C GLU A 254 -10.28 10.71 -18.30
N HIS A 255 -10.55 11.54 -19.32
CA HIS A 255 -9.51 12.09 -20.16
C HIS A 255 -8.53 12.95 -19.36
N HIS A 256 -9.05 13.83 -18.50
CA HIS A 256 -8.25 14.69 -17.63
C HIS A 256 -7.42 13.90 -16.63
N ALA A 257 -8.06 12.95 -15.93
CA ALA A 257 -7.42 12.06 -14.97
C ALA A 257 -6.22 11.32 -15.57
N ARG A 258 -6.37 10.73 -16.77
CA ARG A 258 -5.28 10.01 -17.44
C ARG A 258 -4.12 10.91 -17.85
N ARG A 259 -4.43 12.08 -18.40
CA ARG A 259 -3.40 13.06 -18.78
C ARG A 259 -2.57 13.44 -17.57
N ARG A 260 -3.22 13.67 -16.42
CA ARG A 260 -2.54 14.01 -15.18
C ARG A 260 -1.75 12.84 -14.59
N ASP A 261 -2.36 11.65 -14.48
CA ASP A 261 -1.70 10.43 -13.99
C ASP A 261 -0.42 10.11 -14.77
N SER A 262 -0.44 10.28 -16.10
CA SER A 262 0.73 10.05 -16.94
C SER A 262 1.88 11.02 -16.62
N HIS A 263 1.56 12.29 -16.36
CA HIS A 263 2.53 13.30 -15.99
C HIS A 263 3.11 13.06 -14.59
N ASP A 264 2.26 12.70 -13.62
CA ASP A 264 2.67 12.48 -12.24
C ASP A 264 3.52 11.21 -12.08
N ARG A 265 3.21 10.14 -12.85
CA ARG A 265 4.03 8.91 -12.88
C ARG A 265 5.41 9.12 -13.49
N LEU A 266 5.50 9.94 -14.54
CA LEU A 266 6.78 10.23 -15.20
C LEU A 266 7.66 11.16 -14.34
N SER A 267 7.06 12.07 -13.58
CA SER A 267 7.82 13.03 -12.76
C SER A 267 8.37 12.42 -11.47
N THR A 268 7.65 11.50 -10.82
CA THR A 268 8.05 10.99 -9.50
C THR A 268 7.73 9.51 -9.25
N PRO A 269 8.50 8.55 -9.79
CA PRO A 269 8.24 7.13 -9.56
C PRO A 269 8.30 6.78 -8.06
N ALA A 270 7.21 6.19 -7.55
CA ALA A 270 7.10 5.83 -6.14
C ALA A 270 8.04 4.64 -5.82
N PRO A 271 8.92 4.76 -4.81
CA PRO A 271 9.78 3.64 -4.45
C PRO A 271 8.98 2.52 -3.75
N ARG A 272 9.59 1.35 -3.53
CA ARG A 272 8.92 0.23 -2.82
C ARG A 272 8.66 0.59 -1.35
N SER A 273 7.58 0.08 -0.76
CA SER A 273 7.32 0.30 0.67
C SER A 273 8.36 -0.43 1.53
N VAL A 274 8.67 0.13 2.71
CA VAL A 274 9.60 -0.52 3.66
C VAL A 274 9.10 -1.90 4.06
N LEU A 275 7.79 -2.05 4.32
CA LEU A 275 7.20 -3.36 4.59
C LEU A 275 7.41 -4.34 3.43
N SER A 276 7.23 -3.90 2.17
CA SER A 276 7.50 -4.76 1.00
C SER A 276 8.96 -5.16 0.92
N LEU A 277 9.90 -4.29 1.32
CA LEU A 277 11.31 -4.64 1.42
C LEU A 277 11.57 -5.65 2.54
N CYS A 278 10.95 -5.49 3.71
CA CYS A 278 11.08 -6.44 4.82
C CYS A 278 10.50 -7.81 4.45
N VAL A 279 9.34 -7.87 3.82
CA VAL A 279 8.74 -9.12 3.33
C VAL A 279 9.63 -9.76 2.25
N ALA A 280 10.13 -8.97 1.30
CA ALA A 280 11.07 -9.47 0.30
C ALA A 280 12.34 -10.02 0.97
N ALA A 281 12.91 -9.30 1.93
CA ALA A 281 14.08 -9.75 2.68
C ALA A 281 13.80 -11.05 3.44
N ALA A 282 12.66 -11.17 4.12
CA ALA A 282 12.25 -12.39 4.81
C ALA A 282 12.15 -13.57 3.83
N VAL A 283 11.48 -13.40 2.69
CA VAL A 283 11.39 -14.43 1.65
C VAL A 283 12.78 -14.83 1.13
N LEU A 284 13.66 -13.87 0.87
CA LEU A 284 15.01 -14.14 0.40
C LEU A 284 15.85 -14.89 1.45
N ILE A 285 15.75 -14.50 2.72
CA ILE A 285 16.43 -15.19 3.83
C ILE A 285 15.91 -16.63 3.94
N THR A 286 14.60 -16.83 3.94
CA THR A 286 13.99 -18.17 4.03
C THR A 286 14.42 -19.06 2.87
N VAL A 287 14.42 -18.55 1.63
CA VAL A 287 14.88 -19.30 0.46
C VAL A 287 16.36 -19.64 0.57
N GLY A 288 17.20 -18.68 0.95
CA GLY A 288 18.64 -18.90 1.12
C GLY A 288 18.94 -19.95 2.19
N VAL A 289 18.33 -19.84 3.36
CA VAL A 289 18.48 -20.81 4.48
C VAL A 289 17.94 -22.18 4.10
N GLY A 290 16.77 -22.25 3.44
CA GLY A 290 16.20 -23.51 2.98
C GLY A 290 17.09 -24.23 1.97
N CYS A 291 17.64 -23.50 0.99
CA CYS A 291 18.58 -24.06 0.01
C CYS A 291 19.89 -24.53 0.67
N PHE A 292 20.41 -23.75 1.62
CA PHE A 292 21.59 -24.14 2.41
C PHE A 292 21.35 -25.45 3.16
N TRP A 293 20.24 -25.53 3.90
CA TRP A 293 19.88 -26.71 4.69
C TRP A 293 19.66 -27.94 3.81
N LEU A 294 18.91 -27.81 2.71
CA LEU A 294 18.68 -28.89 1.76
C LEU A 294 19.99 -29.45 1.19
N ASN A 295 20.96 -28.57 0.89
CA ASN A 295 22.25 -28.99 0.35
C ASN A 295 23.11 -29.75 1.39
N LEU A 296 23.04 -29.35 2.66
CA LEU A 296 23.67 -30.10 3.75
C LEU A 296 23.00 -31.46 3.97
N GLN A 297 21.67 -31.54 3.91
CA GLN A 297 20.97 -32.83 4.00
C GLN A 297 21.35 -33.76 2.84
N LEU A 298 21.51 -33.20 1.64
CA LEU A 298 21.99 -33.96 0.48
C LEU A 298 23.42 -34.48 0.70
N PHE A 299 24.31 -33.68 1.31
CA PHE A 299 25.67 -34.12 1.66
C PHE A 299 25.64 -35.33 2.60
N VAL A 300 24.84 -35.24 3.68
CA VAL A 300 24.69 -36.30 4.66
C VAL A 300 24.07 -37.55 4.03
N ALA A 301 23.01 -37.38 3.22
CA ALA A 301 22.28 -38.50 2.62
C ALA A 301 23.11 -39.30 1.60
N LEU A 302 23.95 -38.63 0.81
CA LEU A 302 24.79 -39.29 -0.19
C LEU A 302 26.02 -39.96 0.42
N ASN A 303 26.45 -39.51 1.61
CA ASN A 303 27.63 -40.00 2.33
C ASN A 303 28.89 -40.18 1.42
N SER A 304 28.99 -39.34 0.39
CA SER A 304 30.03 -39.42 -0.63
C SER A 304 30.25 -38.03 -1.20
N VAL A 305 31.45 -37.50 -1.02
CA VAL A 305 31.84 -36.16 -1.48
C VAL A 305 31.74 -36.06 -2.99
N TRP A 306 32.07 -37.12 -3.71
CA TRP A 306 31.99 -37.18 -5.18
C TRP A 306 30.56 -37.14 -5.69
N LEU A 307 29.68 -37.97 -5.13
CA LEU A 307 28.27 -37.98 -5.51
C LEU A 307 27.58 -36.67 -5.16
N TRP A 308 27.90 -36.10 -3.99
CA TRP A 308 27.40 -34.79 -3.60
C TRP A 308 27.91 -33.67 -4.50
N GLY A 309 29.20 -33.66 -4.85
CA GLY A 309 29.78 -32.70 -5.80
C GLY A 309 29.09 -32.77 -7.16
N LEU A 310 28.86 -33.99 -7.67
CA LEU A 310 28.12 -34.20 -8.92
C LEU A 310 26.68 -33.68 -8.83
N ALA A 311 25.99 -33.94 -7.73
CA ALA A 311 24.62 -33.47 -7.51
C ALA A 311 24.54 -31.94 -7.32
N ASN A 312 25.60 -31.29 -6.86
CA ASN A 312 25.68 -29.83 -6.71
C ASN A 312 25.71 -29.07 -8.03
N VAL A 313 26.29 -29.66 -9.08
CA VAL A 313 26.41 -29.02 -10.40
C VAL A 313 25.04 -28.57 -10.95
N PRO A 314 24.02 -29.45 -11.07
CA PRO A 314 22.70 -29.02 -11.53
C PRO A 314 22.00 -28.09 -10.52
N LEU A 315 22.19 -28.33 -9.21
CA LEU A 315 21.59 -27.49 -8.17
C LEU A 315 22.07 -26.04 -8.23
N LEU A 316 23.36 -25.79 -8.48
CA LEU A 316 23.91 -24.45 -8.68
C LEU A 316 23.57 -23.89 -10.06
N GLY A 317 23.51 -24.74 -11.09
CA GLY A 317 23.17 -24.34 -12.46
C GLY A 317 21.77 -23.73 -12.60
N ILE A 318 20.76 -24.31 -11.92
CA ILE A 318 19.37 -23.85 -12.02
C ILE A 318 19.21 -22.36 -11.57
N PRO A 319 19.65 -21.94 -10.36
CA PRO A 319 19.61 -20.54 -9.96
C PRO A 319 20.42 -19.62 -10.87
N ILE A 320 21.59 -20.04 -11.38
CA ILE A 320 22.39 -19.23 -12.31
C ILE A 320 21.60 -18.91 -13.59
N LEU A 321 20.94 -19.91 -14.17
CA LEU A 321 20.08 -19.72 -15.34
C LEU A 321 18.86 -18.86 -15.00
N ALA A 322 18.21 -19.12 -13.87
CA ALA A 322 17.04 -18.37 -13.41
C ALA A 322 17.34 -16.89 -13.16
N ARG A 323 18.58 -16.50 -12.81
CA ARG A 323 18.99 -15.10 -12.63
C ARG A 323 18.81 -14.25 -13.90
N ARG A 324 18.72 -14.86 -15.09
CA ARG A 324 18.44 -14.17 -16.36
C ARG A 324 17.02 -13.61 -16.44
N VAL A 325 16.09 -14.15 -15.66
CA VAL A 325 14.69 -13.70 -15.65
C VAL A 325 14.49 -12.65 -14.56
N ALA A 326 14.23 -11.40 -14.96
CA ALA A 326 14.15 -10.24 -14.05
C ALA A 326 13.20 -10.43 -12.86
N LYS A 327 12.08 -11.17 -13.05
CA LYS A 327 11.07 -11.42 -12.00
C LYS A 327 11.57 -12.32 -10.86
N VAL A 328 12.44 -13.30 -11.16
CA VAL A 328 12.93 -14.29 -10.18
C VAL A 328 14.39 -14.07 -9.79
N ARG A 329 15.07 -13.09 -10.40
CA ARG A 329 16.50 -12.83 -10.21
C ARG A 329 16.93 -12.72 -8.74
N LEU A 330 16.15 -12.04 -7.89
CA LEU A 330 16.49 -11.90 -6.48
C LEU A 330 16.37 -13.24 -5.73
N ILE A 331 15.29 -13.98 -5.96
CA ILE A 331 15.05 -15.31 -5.35
C ILE A 331 16.15 -16.28 -5.79
N ALA A 332 16.48 -16.30 -7.08
CA ALA A 332 17.55 -17.12 -7.62
C ALA A 332 18.93 -16.74 -7.05
N THR A 333 19.17 -15.45 -6.79
CA THR A 333 20.41 -15.01 -6.12
C THR A 333 20.47 -15.52 -4.68
N ALA A 334 19.37 -15.43 -3.92
CA ALA A 334 19.31 -15.97 -2.55
C ALA A 334 19.52 -17.49 -2.50
N ALA A 335 18.86 -18.23 -3.40
CA ALA A 335 19.04 -19.67 -3.54
C ALA A 335 20.50 -20.03 -3.86
N PHE A 336 21.11 -19.34 -4.84
CA PHE A 336 22.51 -19.54 -5.20
C PHE A 336 23.45 -19.27 -4.03
N THR A 337 23.25 -18.19 -3.28
CA THR A 337 24.05 -17.87 -2.09
C THR A 337 23.95 -18.98 -1.04
N GLY A 338 22.75 -19.46 -0.75
CA GLY A 338 22.52 -20.56 0.20
C GLY A 338 23.22 -21.85 -0.21
N LEU A 339 23.05 -22.26 -1.47
CA LEU A 339 23.72 -23.45 -2.02
C LEU A 339 25.24 -23.31 -1.97
N SER A 340 25.78 -22.19 -2.44
CA SER A 340 27.23 -21.96 -2.49
C SER A 340 27.87 -21.97 -1.10
N ALA A 341 27.21 -21.39 -0.10
CA ALA A 341 27.67 -21.41 1.28
C ALA A 341 27.73 -22.84 1.84
N ALA A 342 26.71 -23.67 1.56
CA ALA A 342 26.71 -25.08 1.95
C ALA A 342 27.80 -25.86 1.20
N SER A 343 28.02 -25.58 -0.08
CA SER A 343 29.09 -26.20 -0.87
C SER A 343 30.48 -25.88 -0.31
N VAL A 344 30.74 -24.63 0.11
CA VAL A 344 32.02 -24.25 0.72
C VAL A 344 32.24 -24.98 2.05
N LEU A 345 31.22 -25.05 2.91
CA LEU A 345 31.32 -25.77 4.19
C LEU A 345 31.49 -27.28 4.01
N GLY A 346 30.74 -27.89 3.09
CA GLY A 346 30.86 -29.32 2.78
C GLY A 346 32.23 -29.68 2.23
N ALA A 347 32.79 -28.85 1.34
CA ALA A 347 34.15 -29.04 0.82
C ALA A 347 35.21 -28.90 1.92
N ALA A 348 35.08 -27.90 2.79
CA ALA A 348 36.00 -27.73 3.93
C ALA A 348 35.95 -28.92 4.89
N ALA A 349 34.75 -29.43 5.20
CA ALA A 349 34.58 -30.63 6.02
C ALA A 349 35.23 -31.87 5.38
N ALA A 350 35.04 -32.06 4.06
CA ALA A 350 35.65 -33.16 3.32
C ALA A 350 37.19 -33.12 3.35
N ILE A 351 37.78 -31.94 3.14
CA ILE A 351 39.24 -31.75 3.20
C ILE A 351 39.76 -32.07 4.61
N TYR A 352 39.08 -31.59 5.64
CA TYR A 352 39.45 -31.86 7.03
C TYR A 352 39.42 -33.36 7.34
N THR A 353 38.36 -34.07 6.93
CA THR A 353 38.28 -35.53 7.13
C THR A 353 39.35 -36.30 6.37
N ALA A 354 39.69 -35.86 5.15
CA ALA A 354 40.74 -36.51 4.36
C ALA A 354 42.14 -36.29 4.93
N ALA A 355 42.39 -35.18 5.62
CA ALA A 355 43.67 -34.90 6.28
C ALA A 355 43.85 -35.62 7.62
N ALA A 356 42.76 -36.13 8.21
CA ALA A 356 42.78 -36.82 9.50
C ALA A 356 42.98 -38.35 9.38
N HIS A 357 42.91 -38.88 8.16
CA HIS A 357 43.19 -40.29 7.82
C HIS A 357 44.52 -40.37 7.07
#